data_AF-A0A9W5Z1N4-F1
#
_entry.id   AF-A0A9W5Z1N4-F1
#
_cell.length_a   1.000
_cell.length_b   1.000
_cell.length_c   1.000
_cell.angle_alpha   90.00
_cell.angle_beta   90.00
_cell.angle_gamma   90.00
#
_symmetry.space_group_name_H-M   'P 1'
#
loop_
_entity.id
_entity.type
_entity.pdbx_description
1 polymer ?
#
loop_
_entity_poly.entity_id
_entity_poly.type
_entity_poly.pdbx_seq_one_letter_code
_entity_poly.pdbx_strand_id
1 'polypeptide(L)'
;MPTHSGLFISSTGCVLTIDDENRLAIHPQDHQPGSEDKLRAHGEFWLCRDDGLMWNSKLIGKFGNPDKVIFLYDDKEYNIWVEIRGSSDGILQYGLIPVVPGGDYSNRFLAVDNETGQLGVVQKWTREAEFRCVE
;
A
#
# COMPACT_ATOMS: atom_id res chain seq x y z
N MET A 1 14.70 -5.66 -0.31
CA MET A 1 14.22 -4.71 0.72
C MET A 1 13.70 -5.50 1.90
N PRO A 2 13.77 -4.99 3.14
CA PRO A 2 12.98 -5.59 4.21
C PRO A 2 11.54 -5.63 3.73
N THR A 3 10.91 -6.79 3.79
CA THR A 3 9.47 -6.96 3.54
C THR A 3 8.75 -6.27 4.67
N HIS A 4 8.60 -4.95 4.58
CA HIS A 4 7.86 -4.15 5.56
C HIS A 4 6.38 -4.53 5.41
N SER A 5 5.99 -5.53 6.19
CA SER A 5 4.58 -5.76 6.48
C SER A 5 4.16 -4.73 7.51
N GLY A 6 2.96 -4.20 7.37
CA GLY A 6 2.37 -3.32 8.35
C GLY A 6 1.15 -2.61 7.83
N LEU A 7 0.69 -1.66 8.62
CA LEU A 7 -0.37 -0.75 8.28
C LEU A 7 0.20 0.41 7.48
N PHE A 8 -0.38 0.66 6.31
CA PHE A 8 -0.02 1.81 5.50
C PHE A 8 -0.89 2.99 5.94
N ILE A 9 -0.25 4.01 6.51
CA ILE A 9 -0.91 5.18 7.08
C ILE A 9 -0.53 6.41 6.27
N SER A 10 -1.55 7.14 5.81
CA SER A 10 -1.37 8.41 5.10
C SER A 10 -0.88 9.52 6.03
N SER A 11 -0.41 10.63 5.46
CA SER A 11 0.04 11.80 6.25
C SER A 11 -1.06 12.47 7.09
N THR A 12 -2.34 12.20 6.81
CA THR A 12 -3.51 12.65 7.58
C THR A 12 -3.94 11.65 8.65
N GLY A 13 -3.29 10.48 8.74
CA GLY A 13 -3.62 9.44 9.72
C GLY A 13 -4.66 8.42 9.25
N CYS A 14 -5.18 8.54 8.03
CA CYS A 14 -6.06 7.53 7.44
C CYS A 14 -5.28 6.24 7.15
N VAL A 15 -5.91 5.09 7.39
CA VAL A 15 -5.32 3.76 7.26
C VAL A 15 -5.79 3.10 5.97
N LEU A 16 -4.86 2.61 5.17
CA LEU A 16 -5.15 1.75 4.03
C LEU A 16 -5.48 0.35 4.52
N THR A 17 -6.58 -0.18 4.01
CA THR A 17 -7.14 -1.50 4.33
C THR A 17 -7.51 -2.20 3.03
N ILE A 18 -7.95 -3.45 3.13
CA ILE A 18 -8.49 -4.21 2.01
C ILE A 18 -9.78 -4.91 2.41
N ASP A 19 -10.70 -5.04 1.47
CA ASP A 19 -11.87 -5.89 1.64
C ASP A 19 -11.57 -7.38 1.37
N ASP A 20 -12.60 -8.23 1.50
CA ASP A 20 -12.50 -9.67 1.24
C ASP A 20 -12.16 -10.02 -0.21
N GLU A 21 -12.35 -9.08 -1.15
CA GLU A 21 -12.00 -9.20 -2.56
C GLU A 21 -10.62 -8.58 -2.87
N ASN A 22 -9.82 -8.30 -1.84
CA ASN A 22 -8.50 -7.64 -1.89
C ASN A 22 -8.54 -6.23 -2.48
N ARG A 23 -9.68 -5.53 -2.44
CA ARG A 23 -9.80 -4.17 -2.95
C ARG A 23 -9.36 -3.17 -1.90
N LEU A 24 -8.51 -2.23 -2.30
CA LEU A 24 -8.03 -1.15 -1.44
C LEU A 24 -9.18 -0.23 -1.04
N ALA A 25 -9.27 0.00 0.27
CA ALA A 25 -10.12 1.01 0.88
C ALA A 25 -9.28 1.88 1.81
N ILE A 26 -9.78 3.08 2.09
CA ILE A 26 -9.20 3.97 3.08
C ILE A 26 -10.19 4.16 4.22
N HIS A 27 -9.69 4.01 5.43
CA HIS A 27 -10.45 4.22 6.65
C HIS A 27 -9.92 5.43 7.42
N PRO A 28 -10.80 6.21 8.06
CA PRO A 28 -10.40 7.30 8.92
C PRO A 28 -9.60 6.81 10.14
N GLN A 29 -8.91 7.74 10.80
CA GLN A 29 -7.97 7.43 11.89
C GLN A 29 -8.60 6.72 13.09
N ASP A 30 -9.91 6.86 13.29
CA ASP A 30 -10.68 6.22 14.36
C ASP A 30 -11.04 4.75 14.08
N HIS A 31 -10.76 4.26 12.87
CA HIS A 31 -10.80 2.83 12.58
C HIS A 31 -9.78 2.10 13.45
N GLN A 32 -10.19 0.98 14.05
CA GLN A 32 -9.29 0.09 14.76
C GLN A 32 -8.80 -0.98 13.78
N PRO A 33 -7.62 -0.82 13.17
CA PRO A 33 -7.15 -1.76 12.17
C PRO A 33 -6.84 -3.13 12.79
N GLY A 34 -7.22 -4.17 12.07
CA GLY A 34 -6.95 -5.55 12.41
C GLY A 34 -5.64 -6.06 11.80
N SER A 35 -5.29 -7.32 12.11
CA SER A 35 -4.17 -8.00 11.47
C SER A 35 -4.39 -8.23 9.96
N GLU A 36 -5.65 -8.34 9.57
CA GLU A 36 -6.14 -8.52 8.21
C GLU A 36 -5.95 -7.29 7.32
N ASP A 37 -5.79 -6.10 7.93
CA ASP A 37 -5.53 -4.84 7.25
C ASP A 37 -4.04 -4.66 6.91
N LYS A 38 -3.17 -5.55 7.40
CA LYS A 38 -1.73 -5.45 7.13
C LYS A 38 -1.46 -5.76 5.66
N LEU A 39 -0.63 -4.92 5.08
CA LEU A 39 -0.15 -5.04 3.71
C LEU A 39 1.36 -5.20 3.72
N ARG A 40 1.89 -5.79 2.66
CA ARG A 40 3.33 -5.93 2.46
C ARG A 40 3.70 -5.74 1.01
N ALA A 41 4.89 -5.17 0.77
CA ALA A 41 5.49 -5.25 -0.55
C ALA A 41 6.02 -6.67 -0.80
N HIS A 42 5.65 -7.28 -1.93
CA HIS A 42 6.09 -8.63 -2.32
C HIS A 42 6.46 -8.69 -3.82
N GLY A 43 7.35 -9.64 -4.18
CA GLY A 43 7.86 -9.79 -5.55
C GLY A 43 8.59 -8.53 -6.02
N GLU A 44 8.24 -8.04 -7.22
CA GLU A 44 8.71 -6.77 -7.79
C GLU A 44 8.04 -5.54 -7.14
N PHE A 45 8.04 -5.47 -5.82
CA PHE A 45 7.50 -4.33 -5.06
C PHE A 45 5.99 -4.10 -5.23
N TRP A 46 5.22 -5.13 -5.61
CA TRP A 46 3.77 -5.04 -5.64
C TRP A 46 3.21 -5.04 -4.22
N LEU A 47 2.25 -4.17 -3.95
CA LEU A 47 1.52 -4.14 -2.69
C LEU A 47 0.56 -5.34 -2.67
N CYS A 48 0.67 -6.13 -1.61
CA CYS A 48 -0.09 -7.35 -1.43
C CYS A 48 -0.70 -7.40 -0.03
N ARG A 49 -1.76 -8.18 0.13
CA ARG A 49 -2.27 -8.57 1.44
C ARG A 49 -1.17 -9.27 2.23
N ASP A 50 -0.97 -8.91 3.49
CA ASP A 50 -0.10 -9.74 4.33
C ASP A 50 -0.81 -11.05 4.69
N ASP A 51 -0.14 -12.16 4.40
CA ASP A 51 -0.60 -13.52 4.72
C ASP A 51 0.03 -14.04 6.03
N GLY A 52 0.81 -13.20 6.73
CA GLY A 52 1.50 -13.55 7.97
C GLY A 52 2.72 -14.45 7.75
N LEU A 53 3.12 -14.71 6.51
CA LEU A 53 4.24 -15.58 6.16
C LEU A 53 5.45 -14.73 5.73
N MET A 54 6.33 -14.40 6.67
CA MET A 54 7.56 -13.64 6.39
C MET A 54 8.76 -14.51 5.98
N TRP A 55 9.62 -13.93 5.14
CA TRP A 55 10.93 -14.45 4.75
C TRP A 55 11.81 -14.71 5.98
N ASN A 56 12.17 -15.97 6.22
CA ASN A 56 13.14 -16.34 7.25
C ASN A 56 14.40 -16.88 6.59
N SER A 57 15.52 -16.15 6.68
CA SER A 57 16.82 -16.55 6.11
C SER A 57 17.42 -17.82 6.72
N LYS A 58 16.80 -18.37 7.78
CA LYS A 58 17.27 -19.54 8.53
C LYS A 58 16.44 -20.81 8.27
N LEU A 59 15.28 -20.70 7.63
CA LEU A 59 14.38 -21.82 7.31
C LEU A 59 14.09 -21.80 5.81
N ILE A 60 14.64 -22.77 5.08
CA ILE A 60 14.35 -22.98 3.66
C ILE A 60 12.83 -23.26 3.52
N GLY A 61 12.09 -22.29 2.97
CA GLY A 61 10.74 -22.49 2.44
C GLY A 61 9.56 -22.21 3.39
N LYS A 62 9.16 -20.94 3.51
CA LYS A 62 7.75 -20.54 3.62
C LYS A 62 7.51 -19.41 2.63
N PHE A 63 7.13 -19.79 1.41
CA PHE A 63 6.77 -18.85 0.35
C PHE A 63 5.28 -18.54 0.51
N GLY A 64 4.96 -17.51 1.30
CA GLY A 64 3.68 -16.85 1.08
C GLY A 64 3.67 -16.34 -0.36
N ASN A 65 2.60 -16.61 -1.11
CA ASN A 65 2.36 -16.01 -2.42
C ASN A 65 1.17 -15.08 -2.25
N PRO A 66 1.39 -13.91 -1.61
CA PRO A 66 0.30 -13.06 -1.18
C PRO A 66 -0.37 -12.44 -2.41
N ASP A 67 -1.68 -12.31 -2.34
CA ASP A 67 -2.46 -11.73 -3.43
C ASP A 67 -2.18 -10.23 -3.54
N LYS A 68 -2.00 -9.75 -4.77
CA LYS A 68 -1.90 -8.31 -5.05
C LYS A 68 -3.20 -7.64 -4.68
N VAL A 69 -3.09 -6.45 -4.09
CA VAL A 69 -4.27 -5.63 -3.85
C VAL A 69 -4.76 -5.02 -5.16
N ILE A 70 -6.06 -4.82 -5.25
CA ILE A 70 -6.74 -4.21 -6.40
C ILE A 70 -7.21 -2.82 -5.98
N PHE A 71 -6.92 -1.81 -6.78
CA PHE A 71 -7.51 -0.49 -6.60
C PHE A 71 -8.48 -0.21 -7.74
N LEU A 72 -9.74 0.09 -7.40
CA LEU A 72 -10.77 0.50 -8.35
C LEU A 72 -10.86 2.02 -8.40
N TYR A 73 -10.64 2.59 -9.58
CA TYR A 73 -10.72 4.04 -9.79
C TYR A 73 -11.12 4.34 -11.23
N ASP A 74 -12.12 5.21 -11.43
CA ASP A 74 -12.60 5.58 -12.78
C ASP A 74 -12.92 4.36 -13.65
N ASP A 75 -13.67 3.41 -13.07
CA ASP A 75 -14.08 2.12 -13.65
C ASP A 75 -12.91 1.25 -14.18
N LYS A 76 -11.72 1.44 -13.63
CA LYS A 76 -10.51 0.68 -13.97
C LYS A 76 -9.88 0.04 -12.75
N GLU A 77 -9.32 -1.13 -12.97
CA GLU A 77 -8.52 -1.87 -11.99
C GLU A 77 -7.04 -1.51 -12.11
N TYR A 78 -6.41 -1.35 -10.95
CA TYR A 78 -4.98 -1.09 -10.82
C TYR A 78 -4.37 -2.03 -9.80
N ASN A 79 -3.17 -2.53 -10.10
CA ASN A 79 -2.26 -3.04 -9.08
C ASN A 79 -1.43 -1.86 -8.54
N ILE A 80 -0.96 -1.97 -7.30
CA ILE A 80 -0.18 -0.90 -6.67
C ILE A 80 1.29 -1.29 -6.57
N TRP A 81 2.16 -0.49 -7.17
CA TRP A 81 3.61 -0.60 -6.99
C TRP A 81 4.06 0.26 -5.81
N VAL A 82 4.91 -0.28 -4.94
CA VAL A 82 5.42 0.40 -3.75
C VAL A 82 6.81 0.95 -4.03
N GLU A 83 7.02 2.24 -3.76
CA GLU A 83 8.31 2.89 -3.96
C GLU A 83 8.72 3.69 -2.73
N ILE A 84 9.98 3.58 -2.29
CA ILE A 84 10.52 4.47 -1.26
C ILE A 84 10.77 5.84 -1.89
N ARG A 85 10.17 6.88 -1.33
CA ARG A 85 10.28 8.26 -1.83
C ARG A 85 11.12 9.17 -0.93
N GLY A 86 11.27 8.78 0.33
CA GLY A 86 12.06 9.54 1.29
C GLY A 86 12.03 8.94 2.68
N SER A 87 12.50 9.72 3.65
CA SER A 87 12.36 9.42 5.06
C SER A 87 12.21 10.72 5.86
N SER A 88 11.44 10.66 6.93
CA SER A 88 11.28 11.74 7.91
C SER A 88 11.36 11.14 9.31
N ASP A 89 12.16 11.75 10.19
CA ASP A 89 12.33 11.30 11.59
C ASP A 89 12.69 9.80 11.72
N GLY A 90 13.46 9.28 10.76
CA GLY A 90 13.86 7.88 10.72
C GLY A 90 12.78 6.91 10.21
N ILE A 91 11.60 7.41 9.83
CA ILE A 91 10.50 6.62 9.26
C ILE A 91 10.52 6.74 7.74
N LEU A 92 10.46 5.61 7.04
CA LEU A 92 10.40 5.56 5.58
C LEU A 92 9.06 6.07 5.07
N GLN A 93 9.12 6.84 3.98
CA GLN A 93 7.97 7.35 3.25
C GLN A 93 7.84 6.61 1.93
N TYR A 94 6.64 6.14 1.66
CA TYR A 94 6.29 5.35 0.49
C TYR A 94 5.37 6.13 -0.43
N GLY A 95 5.67 6.07 -1.72
CA GLY A 95 4.73 6.38 -2.79
C GLY A 95 4.08 5.08 -3.26
N LEU A 96 2.77 5.14 -3.48
CA LEU A 96 1.98 4.02 -3.99
C LEU A 96 1.54 4.36 -5.41
N ILE A 97 2.03 3.61 -6.40
CA ILE A 97 1.86 3.93 -7.82
C ILE A 97 0.82 2.99 -8.41
N PRO A 98 -0.37 3.48 -8.83
CA PRO A 98 -1.33 2.66 -9.54
C PRO A 98 -0.82 2.34 -10.95
N VAL A 99 -0.82 1.05 -11.27
CA VAL A 99 -0.39 0.49 -12.55
C VAL A 99 -1.49 -0.43 -13.07
N VAL A 100 -1.95 -0.18 -14.30
CA VAL A 100 -2.90 -1.07 -14.98
C VAL A 100 -2.26 -2.45 -15.12
N PRO A 101 -2.98 -3.57 -14.92
CA PRO A 101 -2.42 -4.90 -15.13
C PRO A 101 -1.76 -5.05 -16.50
N GLY A 102 -0.46 -5.39 -16.51
CA GLY A 102 0.36 -5.49 -17.74
C GLY A 102 0.77 -4.15 -18.37
N GLY A 103 0.44 -3.02 -17.74
CA GLY A 103 0.82 -1.69 -18.17
C GLY A 103 2.16 -1.22 -17.59
N ASP A 104 2.63 -0.09 -18.10
CA ASP A 104 3.88 0.53 -17.67
C ASP A 104 3.73 1.34 -16.38
N TYR A 105 4.86 1.52 -15.70
CA TYR A 105 4.97 2.41 -14.55
C TYR A 105 4.49 3.83 -14.91
N SER A 106 3.54 4.36 -14.16
CA SER A 106 2.84 5.60 -14.54
C SER A 106 3.40 6.87 -13.93
N ASN A 107 4.26 6.78 -12.90
CA ASN A 107 4.73 7.90 -12.08
C ASN A 107 3.59 8.81 -11.54
N ARG A 108 2.39 8.24 -11.41
CA ARG A 108 1.25 8.82 -10.69
C ARG A 108 1.17 8.17 -9.32
N PHE A 109 0.48 8.80 -8.39
CA PHE A 109 0.46 8.33 -7.01
C PHE A 109 -0.98 8.21 -6.51
N LEU A 110 -1.24 7.15 -5.76
CA LEU A 110 -2.39 7.07 -4.89
C LEU A 110 -2.27 8.17 -3.83
N ALA A 111 -3.37 8.86 -3.53
CA ALA A 111 -3.42 9.92 -2.54
C ALA A 111 -4.74 9.89 -1.79
N VAL A 112 -4.72 10.36 -0.55
CA VAL A 112 -5.94 10.62 0.23
C VAL A 112 -6.35 12.07 0.00
N ASP A 113 -7.54 12.26 -0.55
CA ASP A 113 -8.12 13.58 -0.73
C ASP A 113 -8.47 14.20 0.64
N ASN A 114 -7.95 15.40 0.92
CA ASN A 114 -8.10 16.03 2.24
C ASN A 114 -9.52 16.52 2.53
N GLU A 115 -10.34 16.75 1.50
CA GLU A 115 -11.69 17.28 1.66
C GLU A 115 -12.71 16.16 1.86
N THR A 116 -12.56 15.08 1.10
CA THR A 116 -13.49 13.94 1.06
C THR A 116 -13.03 12.74 1.88
N GLY A 117 -11.72 12.66 2.20
CA GLY A 117 -11.11 11.51 2.86
C GLY A 117 -11.01 10.27 1.96
N GLN A 118 -11.27 10.39 0.65
CA GLN A 118 -11.30 9.27 -0.28
C GLN A 118 -9.96 9.06 -0.98
N LEU A 119 -9.74 7.85 -1.53
CA LEU A 119 -8.59 7.57 -2.37
C LEU A 119 -8.79 8.16 -3.78
N GLY A 120 -7.74 8.80 -4.27
CA GLY A 120 -7.66 9.29 -5.65
C GLY A 120 -6.27 9.07 -6.24
N VAL A 121 -6.10 9.52 -7.49
CA VAL A 121 -4.82 9.44 -8.21
C VAL A 121 -4.34 10.85 -8.57
N VAL A 122 -3.13 11.19 -8.12
CA VAL A 122 -2.48 12.47 -8.41
C VAL A 122 -1.29 12.31 -9.34
N GLN A 123 -1.00 13.37 -10.12
CA GLN A 123 0.04 13.36 -11.16
C GLN A 123 1.45 13.59 -10.62
N LYS A 124 1.59 13.96 -9.34
CA LYS A 124 2.86 14.29 -8.70
C LYS A 124 2.83 13.79 -7.26
N TRP A 125 4.00 13.49 -6.72
CA TRP A 125 4.13 13.15 -5.32
C TRP A 125 3.90 14.40 -4.45
N THR A 126 2.83 14.38 -3.67
CA THR A 126 2.44 15.44 -2.72
C THR A 126 2.31 14.86 -1.32
N ARG A 127 2.00 15.70 -0.34
CA ARG A 127 1.80 15.28 1.06
C ARG A 127 0.62 14.29 1.19
N GLU A 128 -0.42 14.48 0.39
CA GLU A 128 -1.61 13.62 0.30
C GLU A 128 -1.27 12.22 -0.23
N ALA A 129 -0.18 12.10 -0.99
CA ALA A 129 0.32 10.87 -1.58
C ALA A 129 1.41 10.19 -0.74
N GLU A 130 1.73 10.73 0.45
CA GLU A 130 2.70 10.15 1.37
C GLU A 130 2.04 9.10 2.25
N PHE A 131 2.57 7.88 2.20
CA PHE A 131 2.23 6.81 3.14
C PHE A 131 3.45 6.38 3.95
N ARG A 132 3.21 5.93 5.17
CA ARG A 132 4.20 5.29 6.05
C ARG A 132 3.72 3.89 6.36
N CYS A 133 4.65 2.96 6.52
CA CYS A 133 4.35 1.59 6.94
C CYS A 133 4.73 1.43 8.41
N VAL A 134 3.79 1.05 9.27
CA VAL A 134 4.00 0.81 10.70
C VAL A 134 3.56 -0.61 11.09
N GLU A 135 4.33 -1.30 11.95
CA GLU A 135 4.00 -2.66 12.41
C GLU A 135 2.94 -2.71 13.51
#